data_AF-A0A517YHF3-F1
#
_entry.id   AF-A0A517YHF3-F1
#
_cell.length_a   1.000
_cell.length_b   1.000
_cell.length_c   1.000
_cell.angle_alpha   90.00
_cell.angle_beta   90.00
_cell.angle_gamma   90.00
#
_symmetry.space_group_name_H-M   'P 1'
#
loop_
_entity.id
_entity.type
_entity.pdbx_description
1 polymer ?
#
loop_
_entity_poly.entity_id
_entity_poly.type
_entity_poly.pdbx_seq_one_letter_code
_entity_poly.pdbx_strand_id
1 'polypeptide(L)'
;MNDALLDEVLALLAQNKKLEAIKLLKETLGLGLPEAKQAIDQLQADNAQALSAVATPGTTSWEPEARELLKQGQKLRAIKLGRERTGCNLRDAKEKVESLAAEQGITPKQAGGCVGVLLLLIGFLAMLGSLGWSAVH
;
A
#
# COMPACT_ATOMS: atom_id res chain seq x y z
N MET A 1 10.86 -28.29 23.38
CA MET A 1 9.45 -28.19 23.84
C MET A 1 8.87 -26.81 23.58
N ASN A 2 9.66 -25.73 23.63
CA ASN A 2 9.18 -24.35 23.43
C ASN A 2 9.10 -23.92 21.95
N ASP A 3 9.71 -24.69 21.04
CA ASP A 3 9.78 -24.38 19.61
C ASP A 3 8.40 -24.45 18.94
N ALA A 4 7.57 -25.44 19.32
CA ALA A 4 6.20 -25.56 18.81
C ALA A 4 5.30 -24.41 19.28
N LEU A 5 5.53 -23.89 20.49
CA LEU A 5 4.80 -22.74 21.00
C LEU A 5 5.22 -21.46 20.27
N LEU A 6 6.51 -21.28 19.96
CA LEU A 6 6.96 -20.16 19.14
C LEU A 6 6.31 -20.18 17.76
N ASP A 7 6.26 -21.36 17.13
CA ASP A 7 5.65 -21.52 15.81
C ASP A 7 4.17 -21.14 15.81
N GLU A 8 3.41 -21.59 16.82
CA GLU A 8 1.99 -21.25 16.96
C GLU A 8 1.77 -19.77 17.27
N VAL A 9 2.63 -19.16 18.09
CA VAL A 9 2.62 -17.72 18.36
C VAL A 9 2.91 -16.92 17.09
N LEU A 10 3.87 -17.35 16.27
CA LEU A 10 4.18 -16.71 14.99
C LEU A 10 3.02 -16.85 14.00
N ALA A 11 2.37 -18.01 13.94
CA ALA A 11 1.17 -18.23 13.12
C ALA A 11 0.00 -17.33 13.56
N LEU A 12 -0.18 -17.12 14.86
CA LEU A 12 -1.18 -16.18 15.38
C LEU A 12 -0.83 -14.72 15.03
N LEU A 13 0.45 -14.35 15.07
CA LEU A 13 0.90 -13.01 14.68
C LEU A 13 0.72 -12.75 13.18
N ALA A 14 0.98 -13.75 12.34
CA ALA A 14 0.69 -13.69 10.90
C ALA A 14 -0.80 -13.49 10.62
N GLN A 15 -1.67 -14.05 11.45
CA GLN A 15 -3.13 -13.87 11.40
C GLN A 15 -3.63 -12.60 12.10
N ASN A 16 -2.74 -11.71 12.56
CA ASN A 16 -3.06 -10.49 13.31
C ASN A 16 -3.74 -10.74 14.69
N LYS A 17 -3.68 -11.97 15.21
CA LYS A 17 -4.31 -12.39 16.48
C LYS A 17 -3.39 -12.17 17.69
N LYS A 18 -2.94 -10.92 17.89
CA LYS A 18 -1.97 -10.55 18.95
C LYS A 18 -2.48 -10.88 20.36
N LEU A 19 -3.78 -10.70 20.62
CA LEU A 19 -4.40 -10.98 21.92
C LEU A 19 -4.38 -12.47 22.28
N GLU A 20 -4.69 -13.34 21.32
CA GLU A 20 -4.61 -14.80 21.49
C GLU A 20 -3.17 -15.26 21.71
N ALA A 21 -2.20 -14.69 20.98
CA ALA A 21 -0.79 -15.01 21.16
C ALA A 21 -0.29 -14.67 22.56
N ILE A 22 -0.66 -13.50 23.10
CA ILE A 22 -0.33 -13.09 24.48
C ILE A 22 -0.97 -14.05 25.49
N LYS A 23 -2.23 -14.43 25.27
CA LYS A 23 -2.95 -15.35 26.16
C LYS A 23 -2.29 -16.73 26.19
N LEU A 24 -1.98 -17.30 25.03
CA LEU A 24 -1.32 -18.60 24.91
C LEU A 24 0.06 -18.60 25.59
N LEU A 25 0.85 -17.56 25.37
CA LEU A 25 2.17 -17.39 25.98
C LEU A 25 2.08 -17.29 27.51
N LYS A 26 1.10 -16.54 28.02
CA LYS A 26 0.82 -16.45 29.45
C LYS A 26 0.39 -17.78 30.06
N GLU A 27 -0.54 -18.49 29.43
CA GLU A 27 -1.06 -19.75 29.98
C GLU A 27 -0.01 -20.86 29.96
N THR A 28 0.89 -20.85 28.98
CA THR A 28 1.90 -21.91 28.85
C THR A 28 3.16 -21.65 29.68
N LEU A 29 3.65 -20.40 29.74
CA LEU A 29 4.87 -20.07 30.50
C LEU A 29 4.58 -19.50 31.90
N GLY A 30 3.31 -19.24 32.24
CA GLY A 30 2.94 -18.63 33.52
C GLY A 30 3.42 -17.19 33.69
N LEU A 31 3.77 -16.51 32.59
CA LEU A 31 4.33 -15.17 32.60
C LEU A 31 3.28 -14.10 32.97
N GLY A 32 3.76 -13.00 33.55
CA GLY A 32 2.96 -11.80 33.75
C GLY A 32 2.47 -11.21 32.43
N LEU A 33 1.35 -10.47 32.50
CA LEU A 33 0.80 -9.72 31.37
C LEU A 33 1.85 -8.80 30.69
N PRO A 34 2.72 -8.07 31.42
CA PRO A 34 3.70 -7.20 30.77
C PRO A 34 4.82 -7.97 30.06
N GLU A 35 5.33 -9.05 30.66
CA GLU A 35 6.37 -9.88 30.04
C GLU A 35 5.86 -10.56 28.76
N ALA A 36 4.65 -11.13 28.81
CA ALA A 36 4.05 -11.78 27.64
C ALA A 36 3.84 -10.77 26.51
N LYS A 37 3.37 -9.55 26.82
CA LYS A 37 3.23 -8.48 25.83
C LYS A 37 4.59 -8.10 25.22
N GLN A 38 5.62 -7.92 26.04
CA GLN A 38 6.93 -7.48 25.57
C GLN A 38 7.57 -8.52 24.63
N ALA A 39 7.47 -9.81 24.97
CA ALA A 39 7.96 -10.89 24.12
C ALA A 39 7.24 -10.89 22.75
N ILE A 40 5.92 -10.73 22.75
CA ILE A 40 5.13 -10.67 21.51
C ILE A 40 5.46 -9.42 20.68
N ASP A 41 5.64 -8.25 21.30
CA ASP A 41 6.06 -7.04 20.60
C ASP A 41 7.45 -7.20 19.95
N GLN A 42 8.40 -7.85 20.62
CA GLN A 42 9.72 -8.16 20.06
C GLN A 42 9.63 -9.13 18.89
N LEU A 43 8.89 -10.23 19.03
CA LEU A 43 8.68 -11.21 17.96
C LEU A 43 7.98 -10.58 16.74
N GLN A 44 7.03 -9.68 16.98
CA GLN A 44 6.36 -8.95 15.90
C GLN A 44 7.31 -8.01 15.17
N ALA A 45 8.18 -7.30 15.91
CA ALA A 45 9.19 -6.42 15.32
C ALA A 45 10.22 -7.21 14.51
N ASP A 46 10.71 -8.33 15.05
CA ASP A 46 11.67 -9.21 14.38
C ASP A 46 11.05 -9.84 13.13
N ASN A 47 9.81 -10.32 13.21
CA ASN A 47 9.09 -10.86 12.06
C ASN A 47 8.83 -9.80 10.98
N ALA A 48 8.46 -8.57 11.35
CA ALA A 48 8.30 -7.48 10.40
C ALA A 48 9.63 -7.14 9.70
N GLN A 49 10.74 -7.23 10.43
CA GLN A 49 12.09 -7.01 9.90
C GLN A 49 12.56 -8.17 9.00
N ALA A 50 12.25 -9.42 9.37
CA ALA A 50 12.51 -10.61 8.56
C ALA A 50 11.68 -10.63 7.27
N LEU A 51 10.40 -10.24 7.33
CA LEU A 51 9.52 -10.04 6.17
C LEU A 51 10.05 -8.95 5.22
N SER A 52 10.65 -7.89 5.77
CA SER A 52 11.30 -6.84 4.98
C SER A 52 12.59 -7.33 4.31
N ALA A 53 13.35 -8.20 4.97
CA ALA A 53 14.62 -8.74 4.46
C ALA A 53 14.43 -9.83 3.37
N VAL A 54 13.31 -10.56 3.39
CA VAL A 54 12.99 -11.62 2.39
C VAL A 54 12.14 -11.10 1.23
N ALA A 55 11.61 -9.88 1.30
CA ALA A 55 10.79 -9.31 0.24
C ALA A 55 11.64 -8.83 -0.95
N THR A 56 12.01 -9.76 -1.84
CA THR A 56 12.12 -9.42 -3.27
C THR A 56 10.76 -8.87 -3.77
N PRO A 57 10.75 -7.81 -4.58
CA PRO A 57 9.54 -7.10 -5.01
C PRO A 57 8.72 -7.97 -5.97
N GLY A 58 7.72 -8.68 -5.44
CA GLY A 58 6.95 -9.65 -6.20
C GLY A 58 5.61 -9.96 -5.56
N THR A 59 4.69 -8.99 -5.64
CA THR A 59 3.25 -9.23 -5.75
C THR A 59 2.54 -9.71 -4.48
N THR A 60 2.38 -8.81 -3.52
CA THR A 60 1.13 -8.77 -2.76
C THR A 60 0.02 -8.53 -3.79
N SER A 61 -0.95 -9.45 -3.92
CA SER A 61 -1.94 -9.50 -5.02
C SER A 61 -2.72 -8.20 -5.31
N TRP A 62 -2.65 -7.20 -4.44
CA TRP A 62 -3.31 -5.90 -4.55
C TRP A 62 -2.37 -4.72 -4.91
N GLU A 63 -1.05 -4.91 -4.87
CA GLU A 63 -0.05 -3.90 -5.24
C GLU A 63 -0.18 -3.39 -6.70
N PRO A 64 -0.40 -4.23 -7.73
CA PRO A 64 -0.57 -3.73 -9.10
C PRO A 64 -1.81 -2.83 -9.24
N GLU A 65 -2.92 -3.22 -8.60
CA GLU A 65 -4.16 -2.45 -8.57
C GLU A 65 -3.99 -1.13 -7.80
N ALA A 66 -3.29 -1.15 -6.66
CA ALA A 66 -2.96 0.03 -5.89
C ALA A 66 -2.07 1.00 -6.70
N ARG A 67 -1.12 0.47 -7.47
CA ARG A 67 -0.24 1.24 -8.36
C ARG A 67 -1.04 1.93 -9.47
N GLU A 68 -2.02 1.25 -10.05
CA GLU A 68 -2.93 1.83 -11.04
C GLU A 68 -3.78 2.97 -10.46
N LEU A 69 -4.34 2.77 -9.26
CA LEU A 69 -5.10 3.78 -8.53
C LEU A 69 -4.24 5.00 -8.18
N LEU A 70 -2.97 4.79 -7.83
CA LEU A 70 -2.01 5.86 -7.57
C LEU A 70 -1.72 6.69 -8.82
N LYS A 71 -1.54 6.05 -10.00
CA LYS A 71 -1.39 6.76 -11.29
C LYS A 71 -2.61 7.63 -11.62
N GLN A 72 -3.80 7.22 -11.21
CA GLN A 72 -5.04 7.98 -11.38
C GLN A 72 -5.25 9.07 -10.32
N GLY A 73 -4.30 9.27 -9.38
CA GLY A 73 -4.40 10.22 -8.28
C GLY A 73 -5.36 9.78 -7.15
N GLN A 74 -5.83 8.52 -7.17
CA GLN A 74 -6.81 7.98 -6.24
C GLN A 74 -6.15 7.34 -5.00
N LYS A 75 -5.24 8.08 -4.32
CA LYS A 75 -4.49 7.58 -3.14
C LYS A 75 -5.40 7.01 -2.05
N LEU A 76 -6.55 7.64 -1.80
CA LEU A 76 -7.51 7.16 -0.79
C LEU A 76 -8.11 5.80 -1.15
N ARG A 77 -8.39 5.55 -2.44
CA ARG A 77 -8.89 4.23 -2.90
C ARG A 77 -7.83 3.16 -2.81
N ALA A 78 -6.57 3.49 -3.13
CA ALA A 78 -5.45 2.56 -2.96
C ALA A 78 -5.28 2.14 -1.49
N ILE A 79 -5.39 3.08 -0.54
CA ILE A 79 -5.35 2.77 0.90
C ILE A 79 -6.53 1.89 1.32
N LYS A 80 -7.74 2.21 0.81
CA LYS A 80 -8.93 1.42 1.11
C LYS A 80 -8.79 -0.02 0.61
N LEU A 81 -8.33 -0.20 -0.63
CA LEU A 81 -8.08 -1.51 -1.22
C LEU A 81 -7.05 -2.32 -0.42
N GLY A 82 -5.92 -1.70 -0.05
CA GLY A 82 -4.89 -2.36 0.78
C GLY A 82 -5.45 -2.80 2.13
N ARG A 83 -6.31 -1.99 2.75
CA ARG A 83 -6.99 -2.36 4.01
C ARG A 83 -7.97 -3.51 3.83
N GLU A 84 -8.80 -3.48 2.78
CA GLU A 84 -9.80 -4.53 2.51
C GLU A 84 -9.15 -5.88 2.16
N ARG A 85 -8.01 -5.86 1.45
CA ARG A 85 -7.32 -7.08 1.01
C ARG A 85 -6.33 -7.66 2.01
N THR A 86 -5.70 -6.82 2.82
CA THR A 86 -4.67 -7.25 3.78
C THR A 86 -5.23 -7.38 5.21
N GLY A 87 -6.39 -6.77 5.49
CA GLY A 87 -6.93 -6.70 6.86
C GLY A 87 -6.14 -5.81 7.81
N CYS A 88 -5.06 -5.18 7.33
CA CYS A 88 -4.18 -4.34 8.12
C CYS A 88 -4.86 -3.04 8.59
N ASN A 89 -4.34 -2.48 9.68
CA ASN A 89 -4.77 -1.18 10.19
C ASN A 89 -4.47 -0.06 9.19
N LEU A 90 -5.20 1.05 9.31
CA LEU A 90 -5.10 2.20 8.39
C LEU A 90 -3.66 2.73 8.26
N ARG A 91 -2.88 2.69 9.36
CA ARG A 91 -1.48 3.13 9.38
C ARG A 91 -0.61 2.28 8.44
N ASP A 92 -0.71 0.97 8.56
CA ASP A 92 0.08 0.01 7.78
C ASP A 92 -0.30 0.06 6.29
N ALA A 93 -1.61 0.10 6.00
CA ALA A 93 -2.10 0.28 4.63
C ALA A 93 -1.64 1.62 4.01
N LYS A 94 -1.62 2.70 4.80
CA LYS A 94 -1.10 4.00 4.34
C LYS A 94 0.39 3.94 4.06
N GLU A 95 1.18 3.37 4.96
CA GLU A 95 2.65 3.29 4.83
C GLU A 95 3.04 2.50 3.58
N LYS A 96 2.40 1.36 3.34
CA LYS A 96 2.63 0.55 2.14
C LYS A 96 2.26 1.30 0.86
N VAL A 97 1.10 1.96 0.81
CA VAL A 97 0.67 2.76 -0.34
C VAL A 97 1.56 3.99 -0.57
N GLU A 98 2.05 4.60 0.50
CA GLU A 98 2.97 5.74 0.41
C GLU A 98 4.35 5.32 -0.11
N SER A 99 4.84 4.15 0.31
CA SER A 99 6.03 3.53 -0.25
C SER A 99 5.86 3.28 -1.76
N LEU A 100 4.73 2.68 -2.18
CA LEU A 100 4.41 2.46 -3.60
C LEU A 100 4.33 3.78 -4.39
N ALA A 101 3.79 4.85 -3.79
CA ALA A 101 3.72 6.16 -4.42
C ALA A 101 5.11 6.81 -4.57
N ALA A 102 5.97 6.63 -3.57
CA ALA A 102 7.35 7.12 -3.60
C ALA A 102 8.18 6.41 -4.69
N GLU A 103 8.04 5.09 -4.84
CA GLU A 103 8.68 4.33 -5.93
C GLU A 103 8.24 4.81 -7.32
N GLN A 104 7.00 5.26 -7.45
CA GLN A 104 6.45 5.79 -8.71
C GLN A 104 6.88 7.24 -8.97
N GLY A 105 7.59 7.90 -8.05
CA GLY A 105 7.88 9.33 -8.13
C GLY A 105 6.61 10.20 -8.09
N ILE A 106 5.49 9.67 -7.58
CA ILE A 106 4.22 10.40 -7.45
C ILE A 106 4.36 11.31 -6.23
N THR A 107 5.06 12.42 -6.42
CA THR A 107 4.96 13.55 -5.50
C THR A 107 3.55 14.13 -5.61
N PRO A 108 2.94 14.63 -4.53
CA PRO A 108 1.65 15.31 -4.59
C PRO A 108 1.84 16.71 -5.20
N LYS A 109 2.28 16.78 -6.46
CA LYS A 109 2.30 17.99 -7.26
C LYS A 109 2.33 17.58 -8.74
N GLN A 110 1.35 18.11 -9.47
CA GLN A 110 1.14 18.05 -10.93
C GLN A 110 0.32 16.88 -11.44
N ALA A 111 -0.56 17.07 -12.42
CA ALA A 111 -1.20 18.26 -13.01
C ALA A 111 -2.13 17.71 -14.10
N GLY A 112 -3.15 18.47 -14.47
CA GLY A 112 -4.08 18.09 -15.53
C GLY A 112 -3.37 17.65 -16.82
N GLY A 113 -3.67 16.42 -17.24
CA GLY A 113 -3.15 15.81 -18.45
C GLY A 113 -4.21 15.57 -19.52
N CYS A 114 -5.24 16.42 -19.63
CA CYS A 114 -6.11 16.47 -20.81
C CYS A 114 -5.92 17.75 -21.65
N VAL A 115 -5.06 18.68 -21.21
CA VAL A 115 -4.82 19.94 -21.93
C VAL A 115 -3.89 19.74 -23.14
N GLY A 116 -3.01 18.73 -23.11
CA GLY A 116 -2.10 18.43 -24.23
C GLY A 116 -2.81 17.91 -25.49
N VAL A 117 -3.83 17.07 -25.33
CA VAL A 117 -4.66 16.58 -26.45
C VAL A 117 -5.60 17.69 -26.94
N LEU A 118 -6.12 18.51 -26.03
CA LEU A 118 -7.01 19.61 -26.40
C LEU A 118 -6.27 20.68 -27.21
N LEU A 119 -5.08 21.13 -26.79
CA LEU A 119 -4.27 22.12 -27.52
C LEU A 119 -3.84 21.66 -28.92
N LEU A 120 -3.59 20.36 -29.12
CA LEU A 120 -3.26 19.81 -30.44
C LEU A 120 -4.46 19.82 -31.40
N LEU A 121 -5.69 19.67 -30.90
CA LEU A 121 -6.90 19.68 -31.73
C LEU A 121 -7.36 21.10 -32.12
N ILE A 122 -7.27 22.09 -31.21
CA ILE A 122 -7.59 23.49 -31.54
C ILE A 122 -6.59 24.11 -32.52
N GLY A 123 -5.30 23.73 -32.45
CA GLY A 123 -4.31 24.16 -33.46
C GLY A 123 -4.61 23.63 -34.87
N PHE A 124 -5.11 22.39 -34.97
CA PHE A 124 -5.45 21.78 -36.27
C PHE A 124 -6.74 22.39 -36.88
N LEU A 125 -7.72 22.74 -36.05
CA LEU A 125 -8.93 23.45 -36.49
C LEU A 125 -8.63 24.89 -36.95
N ALA A 126 -7.71 25.59 -36.29
CA ALA A 126 -7.31 26.94 -36.70
C ALA A 126 -6.54 26.97 -38.04
N MET A 127 -5.78 25.92 -38.35
CA MET A 127 -5.02 25.84 -39.62
C MET A 127 -5.91 25.53 -40.83
N LEU A 128 -7.06 24.87 -40.63
CA LEU A 128 -8.05 24.63 -41.69
C LEU A 128 -9.01 25.82 -41.91
N GLY A 129 -9.20 26.68 -40.90
CA GLY A 129 -10.07 27.86 -41.00
C GLY A 129 -9.53 29.00 -41.86
N SER A 130 -8.21 29.12 -42.03
CA SER A 130 -7.60 30.24 -42.78
C SER A 130 -7.60 30.09 -44.31
N LEU A 131 -7.96 28.92 -44.86
CA LEU A 131 -8.09 28.75 -46.32
C LEU A 131 -9.49 29.07 -46.86
N GLY A 132 -10.50 29.27 -46.00
CA GLY A 132 -11.88 29.49 -46.41
C GLY A 132 -12.32 30.95 -46.60
N TRP A 133 -11.60 31.92 -46.03
CA TRP A 133 -12.10 33.31 -45.96
C TRP A 133 -11.66 34.21 -47.13
N SER A 134 -10.64 33.83 -47.91
CA SER A 134 -10.12 34.67 -49.01
C SER A 134 -10.87 34.56 -50.34
N ALA A 135 -12.05 33.92 -50.39
CA ALA A 135 -12.85 33.76 -51.61
C ALA A 135 -14.17 34.54 -51.63
N VAL A 136 -14.45 35.40 -50.63
CA VAL A 136 -15.72 36.16 -50.56
C VAL A 136 -15.57 37.60 -50.04
N HIS A 137 -14.59 38.36 -50.53
CA HIS A 137 -14.66 39.82 -50.62
C HIS A 137 -13.60 40.31 -51.60
#